data_AF-A0A1F8M598-F1
#
_entry.id   AF-A0A1F8M598-F1
#
_cell.length_a   1.000
_cell.length_b   1.000
_cell.length_c   1.000
_cell.angle_alpha   90.00
_cell.angle_beta   90.00
_cell.angle_gamma   90.00
#
_symmetry.space_group_name_H-M   'P 1'
#
loop_
_entity.id
_entity.type
_entity.pdbx_description
1 polymer ?
#
loop_
_entity_poly.entity_id
_entity_poly.type
_entity_poly.pdbx_seq_one_letter_code
_entity_poly.pdbx_strand_id
1 'polypeptide(L)'
;MLELVKLSDLARLPGVMGIRARLYYAAGIDSVEKMAGSEPQALLRLTADFVGWTGFEGIPPLPKEVSSTIANARKLPKVVEW
;
A
#
# COMPACT_ATOMS: atom_id res chain seq x y z
N MET A 1 8.86 -13.09 10.30
CA MET A 1 7.79 -12.59 11.20
C MET A 1 7.47 -11.12 10.97
N LEU A 2 8.47 -10.24 10.84
CA LEU A 2 8.27 -8.79 10.58
C LEU A 2 7.44 -8.48 9.32
N GLU A 3 7.67 -9.21 8.22
CA GLU A 3 6.90 -9.05 6.99
C GLU A 3 5.40 -9.31 7.19
N LEU A 4 5.02 -10.36 7.91
CA LEU A 4 3.62 -10.66 8.17
C LEU A 4 2.95 -9.54 8.97
N VAL A 5 3.65 -8.93 9.92
CA VAL A 5 3.15 -7.77 10.67
C VAL A 5 2.90 -6.58 9.74
N LYS A 6 3.83 -6.30 8.82
CA LYS A 6 3.70 -5.21 7.83
C LYS A 6 2.54 -5.43 6.87
N LEU A 7 2.41 -6.66 6.36
CA LEU A 7 1.28 -7.05 5.51
C LEU A 7 -0.05 -6.99 6.27
N SER A 8 -0.08 -7.40 7.53
CA SER A 8 -1.27 -7.30 8.39
C SER A 8 -1.63 -5.85 8.71
N ASP A 9 -0.66 -4.96 8.91
CA ASP A 9 -0.93 -3.53 9.11
C ASP A 9 -1.59 -2.93 7.87
N LEU A 10 -1.01 -3.17 6.68
CA LEU A 10 -1.62 -2.75 5.41
C LEU A 10 -3.02 -3.35 5.20
N ALA A 11 -3.25 -4.60 5.62
CA ALA A 11 -4.53 -5.29 5.50
C ALA A 11 -5.68 -4.70 6.33
N ARG A 12 -5.39 -3.74 7.21
CA ARG A 12 -6.42 -2.95 7.92
C ARG A 12 -7.14 -1.97 6.98
N LEU A 13 -6.56 -1.66 5.83
CA LEU A 13 -7.15 -0.74 4.85
C LEU A 13 -8.22 -1.47 4.02
N PRO A 14 -9.43 -0.88 3.84
CA PRO A 14 -10.46 -1.47 3.00
C PRO A 14 -9.95 -1.73 1.58
N GLY A 15 -10.14 -2.97 1.09
CA GLY A 15 -9.72 -3.37 -0.26
C GLY A 15 -8.22 -3.61 -0.44
N VAL A 16 -7.40 -3.50 0.62
CA VAL A 16 -5.95 -3.76 0.56
C VAL A 16 -5.66 -5.12 1.19
N MET A 17 -5.99 -6.21 0.51
CA MET A 17 -5.73 -7.57 0.99
C MET A 17 -4.95 -8.37 -0.04
N GLY A 18 -4.37 -9.50 0.40
CA GLY A 18 -3.70 -10.45 -0.48
C GLY A 18 -2.68 -9.79 -1.41
N ILE A 19 -2.94 -9.83 -2.72
CA ILE A 19 -2.02 -9.31 -3.73
C ILE A 19 -1.82 -7.78 -3.66
N ARG A 20 -2.86 -7.01 -3.28
CA ARG A 20 -2.74 -5.54 -3.21
C ARG A 20 -1.87 -5.11 -2.02
N ALA A 21 -1.96 -5.79 -0.88
CA ALA A 21 -1.07 -5.57 0.26
C ALA A 21 0.39 -5.93 -0.10
N ARG A 22 0.59 -7.07 -0.80
CA ARG A 22 1.92 -7.47 -1.29
C ARG A 22 2.51 -6.47 -2.27
N LEU A 23 1.71 -5.93 -3.19
CA LEU A 23 2.16 -4.90 -4.13
C LEU A 23 2.70 -3.67 -3.39
N TYR A 24 1.93 -3.12 -2.45
CA TYR A 24 2.37 -1.95 -1.68
C TYR A 24 3.63 -2.24 -0.87
N TYR A 25 3.65 -3.38 -0.16
CA TYR A 25 4.82 -3.79 0.62
C TYR A 25 6.07 -3.92 -0.25
N ALA A 26 5.97 -4.64 -1.38
CA ALA A 26 7.08 -4.87 -2.29
C ALA A 26 7.55 -3.57 -2.99
N ALA A 27 6.63 -2.63 -3.23
CA ALA A 27 6.93 -1.29 -3.73
C ALA A 27 7.45 -0.32 -2.64
N GLY A 28 7.64 -0.77 -1.38
CA GLY A 28 8.23 0.00 -0.28
C GLY A 28 7.24 0.75 0.62
N ILE A 29 5.94 0.64 0.36
CA ILE A 29 4.86 1.15 1.21
C ILE A 29 4.46 0.04 2.18
N ASP A 30 5.20 -0.06 3.28
CA ASP A 30 5.18 -1.22 4.18
C ASP A 30 4.43 -0.98 5.50
N SER A 31 3.68 0.12 5.60
CA SER A 31 2.84 0.45 6.76
C SER A 31 1.69 1.38 6.38
N VAL A 32 0.66 1.42 7.22
CA VAL A 32 -0.45 2.38 7.11
C VAL A 32 0.05 3.82 7.26
N GLU A 33 1.09 4.05 8.07
CA GLU A 33 1.69 5.38 8.26
C GLU A 33 2.32 5.91 6.96
N LYS A 34 3.13 5.10 6.26
CA LYS A 34 3.66 5.48 4.94
C LYS A 34 2.56 5.68 3.90
N MET A 35 1.52 4.83 3.93
CA MET A 35 0.36 4.98 3.05
C MET A 35 -0.35 6.32 3.31
N ALA A 36 -0.56 6.71 4.57
CA ALA A 36 -1.22 7.96 4.95
C ALA A 36 -0.43 9.20 4.51
N GLY A 37 0.90 9.13 4.55
CA GLY A 37 1.82 10.18 4.11
C GLY A 37 2.06 10.23 2.60
N SER A 38 1.54 9.28 1.83
CA SER A 38 1.73 9.24 0.37
C SER A 38 0.93 10.33 -0.34
N GLU A 39 1.47 10.81 -1.46
CA GLU A 39 0.75 11.64 -2.43
C GLU A 39 0.14 10.73 -3.52
N PRO A 40 -1.12 10.92 -3.94
CA PRO A 40 -1.78 9.92 -4.79
C PRO A 40 -1.12 9.71 -6.16
N GLN A 41 -0.54 10.73 -6.78
CA GLN A 41 0.06 10.61 -8.11
C GLN A 41 1.42 9.90 -8.01
N ALA A 42 2.18 10.19 -6.96
CA ALA A 42 3.42 9.51 -6.62
C ALA A 42 3.18 8.02 -6.33
N LEU A 43 2.16 7.68 -5.55
CA LEU A 43 1.84 6.28 -5.24
C LEU A 43 1.32 5.52 -6.47
N LEU A 44 0.51 6.16 -7.31
CA LEU A 44 0.06 5.60 -8.58
C LEU A 44 1.26 5.29 -9.48
N ARG A 45 2.17 6.25 -9.65
CA ARG A 45 3.39 6.06 -10.45
C ARG A 45 4.29 4.98 -9.87
N LEU A 46 4.55 5.02 -8.56
CA LEU A 46 5.39 4.04 -7.86
C LEU A 46 4.93 2.61 -8.13
N THR A 47 3.64 2.35 -8.01
CA THR A 47 3.08 1.00 -8.20
C THR A 47 3.02 0.60 -9.67
N ALA A 48 2.78 1.53 -10.60
CA ALA A 48 2.87 1.28 -12.03
C ALA A 48 4.30 0.95 -12.49
N ASP A 49 5.28 1.76 -12.08
CA ASP A 49 6.70 1.56 -12.39
C ASP A 49 7.19 0.24 -11.79
N PHE A 50 6.79 -0.07 -10.55
CA PHE A 50 7.14 -1.34 -9.90
C PHE A 50 6.62 -2.56 -10.66
N VAL A 51 5.34 -2.58 -11.03
CA VAL A 51 4.77 -3.68 -11.83
C VAL A 51 5.47 -3.78 -13.18
N GLY A 52 5.70 -2.65 -13.86
CA GLY A 52 6.32 -2.60 -15.18
C GLY A 52 7.75 -3.13 -15.21
N TRP A 53 8.57 -2.84 -14.19
CA TRP A 53 9.99 -3.24 -14.18
C TRP A 53 10.25 -4.59 -13.52
N THR A 54 9.39 -5.03 -12.59
CA THR A 54 9.60 -6.31 -11.88
C THR A 54 8.82 -7.47 -12.45
N GLY A 55 7.77 -7.22 -13.24
CA GLY A 55 6.85 -8.25 -13.69
C GLY A 55 5.98 -8.83 -12.56
N PHE A 56 5.78 -8.06 -11.48
CA PHE A 56 4.93 -8.46 -10.35
C PHE A 56 3.56 -8.96 -10.83
N GLU A 57 3.12 -10.11 -10.32
CA GLU A 57 1.85 -10.76 -10.68
C GLU A 57 0.62 -10.04 -10.08
N GLY A 58 0.40 -8.80 -10.52
CA GLY A 58 -0.72 -7.97 -10.10
C GLY A 58 -0.85 -6.73 -10.99
N ILE A 59 -1.96 -6.00 -10.82
CA ILE A 59 -2.19 -4.75 -11.55
C ILE A 59 -2.02 -3.54 -10.64
N PRO A 60 -1.47 -2.42 -11.15
CA PRO A 60 -1.43 -1.17 -10.42
C PRO A 60 -2.85 -0.71 -10.02
N PRO A 61 -2.99 -0.03 -8.87
CA PRO A 61 -4.25 0.60 -8.47
C PRO A 61 -4.77 1.60 -9.52
N LEU A 62 -6.09 1.79 -9.55
CA LEU A 62 -6.69 2.91 -10.25
C LEU A 62 -6.50 4.22 -9.47
N PRO A 63 -6.48 5.41 -10.12
CA PRO A 63 -6.30 6.70 -9.44
C PRO A 63 -7.26 6.92 -8.26
N LYS A 64 -8.52 6.52 -8.42
CA LYS A 64 -9.54 6.64 -7.37
C LYS A 64 -9.29 5.69 -6.19
N GLU A 65 -8.79 4.48 -6.46
CA GLU A 65 -8.41 3.52 -5.41
C GLU A 65 -7.28 4.10 -4.57
N VAL A 66 -6.23 4.63 -5.21
CA VAL A 66 -5.09 5.25 -4.50
C VAL A 66 -5.57 6.36 -3.56
N SER A 67 -6.35 7.30 -4.09
CA SER A 67 -6.87 8.44 -3.31
C SER A 67 -7.73 7.97 -2.13
N SER A 68 -8.58 6.97 -2.35
CA SER A 68 -9.43 6.38 -1.30
C SER A 68 -8.61 5.66 -0.23
N THR A 69 -7.62 4.86 -0.64
CA THR A 69 -6.73 4.13 0.27
C THR A 69 -5.94 5.09 1.16
N ILE A 70 -5.35 6.16 0.60
CA ILE A 70 -4.65 7.19 1.38
C ILE A 70 -5.59 7.87 2.37
N ALA A 71 -6.80 8.25 1.91
CA ALA A 71 -7.79 8.90 2.79
C ALA A 71 -8.25 7.98 3.93
N ASN A 72 -8.34 6.68 3.71
CA ASN A 72 -8.65 5.70 4.77
C ASN A 72 -7.47 5.49 5.71
N ALA A 73 -6.23 5.47 5.19
CA ALA A 73 -5.03 5.34 6.01
C ALA A 73 -4.88 6.47 7.03
N ARG A 74 -5.20 7.71 6.63
CA ARG A 74 -5.17 8.89 7.52
C ARG A 74 -6.16 8.81 8.69
N LYS A 75 -7.15 7.92 8.63
CA LYS A 75 -8.16 7.75 9.69
C LYS A 75 -7.80 6.63 10.66
N LEU A 76 -6.82 5.79 10.32
CA LEU A 76 -6.43 4.66 11.15
C LEU A 76 -5.40 5.09 12.21
N PRO A 77 -5.51 4.62 13.45
CA PRO A 77 -4.47 4.84 14.45
C PRO A 77 -3.22 4.04 14.08
N LYS A 78 -2.05 4.55 14.48
CA LYS A 78 -0.81 3.77 14.51
C LYS A 78 -0.92 2.74 15.63
N VAL A 79 -0.82 1.46 15.28
CA VAL A 79 -0.92 0.34 16.23
C VAL A 79 0.31 -0.57 16.21
N VAL A 80 1.21 -0.38 15.23
CA VAL A 80 2.45 -1.12 15.13
C VAL A 80 3.61 -0.20 15.46
N GLU A 81 4.47 -0.67 16.36
CA GLU A 81 5.77 -0.08 16.67
C GLU A 81 6.86 -0.87 15.93
N TRP A 82 7.84 -0.16 15.39
CA TRP A 82 8.90 -0.70 14.52
C TRP A 82 10.28 -0.49 15.11
#